data_AF-A0A1C5P086-F1
#
_entry.id   AF-A0A1C5P086-F1
#
_cell.length_a   1.000
_cell.length_b   1.000
_cell.length_c   1.000
_cell.angle_alpha   90.00
_cell.angle_beta   90.00
_cell.angle_gamma   90.00
#
_symmetry.space_group_name_H-M   'P 1'
#
loop_
_entity.id
_entity.type
_entity.pdbx_description
1 polymer ?
#
loop_
_entity_poly.entity_id
_entity_poly.type
_entity_poly.pdbx_seq_one_letter_code
_entity_poly.pdbx_strand_id
1 'polypeptide(L)'
;MAKIKVIKKNDEYSSDYKVGDILEVTGTWYGGFNVNSVTGIPLCLDKDECEEILEKTDLSHEEYEEAASYWKKKDAESVKLDEAKLKKAVEEYILANKTCALATGAGEFVRCTPIEYTYHHGAFWMFSEGGEKFAALEKNKNVCLAIFDKYEGFGKLKGMQVTGEAELVAPFSDEYNAAAEFRKIPLDALKKMPHTMNLIKVQPKKIEFLNSDFKKEGADSRQMLEF
;
A
#
# COMPACT_ATOMS: atom_id res chain seq x y z
N MET A 1 -14.38 12.26 21.17
CA MET A 1 -15.36 12.16 22.29
C MET A 1 -16.73 12.13 21.67
N ALA A 2 -17.67 11.37 22.23
CA ALA A 2 -19.01 11.30 21.65
C ALA A 2 -19.65 12.71 21.63
N LYS A 3 -20.36 13.04 20.55
CA LYS A 3 -21.10 14.29 20.42
C LYS A 3 -22.57 13.96 20.32
N ILE A 4 -23.42 14.85 20.79
CA ILE A 4 -24.87 14.75 20.62
C ILE A 4 -25.40 16.00 19.94
N LYS A 5 -26.51 15.86 19.23
CA LYS A 5 -27.29 16.97 18.70
C LYS A 5 -28.57 17.10 19.49
N VAL A 6 -28.87 18.29 19.99
CA VAL A 6 -30.16 18.59 20.62
C VAL A 6 -31.24 18.62 19.52
N ILE A 7 -32.22 17.73 19.59
CA ILE A 7 -33.31 17.62 18.59
C ILE A 7 -34.64 18.21 19.09
N LYS A 8 -34.80 18.33 20.41
CA LYS A 8 -35.93 19.00 21.06
C LYS A 8 -35.52 19.49 22.45
N LYS A 9 -36.36 20.31 23.08
CA LYS A 9 -36.17 20.76 24.46
C LYS A 9 -37.33 20.30 25.32
N ASN A 10 -37.04 19.61 26.41
CA ASN A 10 -38.00 19.32 27.47
C ASN A 10 -38.06 20.50 28.45
N ASP A 11 -36.96 21.22 28.66
CA ASP A 11 -36.93 22.47 29.42
C ASP A 11 -36.96 23.69 28.49
N GLU A 12 -38.17 24.25 28.28
CA GLU A 12 -38.39 25.43 27.45
C GLU A 12 -37.81 26.73 28.05
N TYR A 13 -37.47 26.77 29.34
CA TYR A 13 -37.01 27.98 30.03
C TYR A 13 -35.49 28.12 30.06
N SER A 14 -34.74 27.03 29.94
CA SER A 14 -33.27 27.10 29.90
C SER A 14 -32.80 27.88 28.68
N SER A 15 -31.92 28.86 28.87
CA SER A 15 -31.24 29.56 27.77
C SER A 15 -29.87 28.97 27.43
N ASP A 16 -29.45 27.94 28.15
CA ASP A 16 -28.08 27.42 28.11
C ASP A 16 -27.83 26.49 26.92
N TYR A 17 -28.89 25.98 26.30
CA TYR A 17 -28.83 25.17 25.09
C TYR A 17 -30.07 25.40 24.22
N LYS A 18 -29.96 25.11 22.93
CA LYS A 18 -31.05 25.23 21.95
C LYS A 18 -31.12 24.02 21.03
N VAL A 19 -32.29 23.80 20.44
CA VAL A 19 -32.46 22.81 19.38
C VAL A 19 -31.48 23.11 18.25
N GLY A 20 -30.75 22.08 17.83
CA GLY A 20 -29.70 22.15 16.82
C GLY A 20 -28.29 22.30 17.38
N ASP A 21 -28.11 22.57 18.68
CA ASP A 21 -26.78 22.60 19.29
C ASP A 21 -26.11 21.23 19.21
N ILE A 22 -24.80 21.24 18.93
CA ILE A 22 -23.94 20.06 18.97
C ILE A 22 -23.06 20.18 20.21
N LEU A 23 -23.23 19.26 21.14
CA LEU A 23 -22.59 19.31 22.45
C LEU A 23 -21.68 18.09 22.65
N GLU A 24 -20.55 18.29 23.32
CA GLU A 24 -19.63 17.20 23.67
C GLU A 24 -20.13 16.47 24.91
N VAL A 25 -20.20 15.15 24.82
CA VAL A 25 -20.60 14.28 25.93
C VAL A 25 -19.44 14.12 26.90
N THR A 26 -19.65 14.53 28.14
CA THR A 26 -18.70 14.40 29.25
C THR A 26 -19.01 13.17 30.11
N GLY A 27 -20.20 12.58 29.98
CA GLY A 27 -20.60 11.33 30.62
C GLY A 27 -22.02 10.91 30.24
N THR A 28 -22.46 9.75 30.71
CA THR A 28 -23.82 9.22 30.47
C THR A 28 -24.46 8.78 31.78
N TRP A 29 -25.79 8.87 31.87
CA TRP A 29 -26.59 8.34 32.99
C TRP A 29 -27.77 7.53 32.44
N TYR A 30 -28.54 6.87 33.32
CA TYR A 30 -29.54 5.87 32.92
C TYR A 30 -30.59 6.40 31.93
N GLY A 31 -30.88 7.70 31.95
CA GLY A 31 -31.89 8.34 31.13
C GLY A 31 -31.35 9.34 30.11
N GLY A 32 -30.02 9.54 29.99
CA GLY A 32 -29.50 10.60 29.14
C GLY A 32 -28.00 10.84 29.19
N PHE A 33 -27.61 12.07 28.85
CA PHE A 33 -26.23 12.48 28.64
C PHE A 33 -25.86 13.64 29.57
N ASN A 34 -24.61 13.64 30.04
CA ASN A 34 -23.97 14.81 30.64
C ASN A 34 -23.15 15.50 29.55
N VAL A 35 -23.33 16.80 29.39
CA VAL A 35 -22.66 17.62 28.38
C VAL A 35 -22.20 18.94 28.98
N ASN A 36 -21.33 19.66 28.27
CA ASN A 36 -21.12 21.08 28.50
C ASN A 36 -21.86 21.87 27.41
N SER A 37 -22.57 22.92 27.81
CA SER A 37 -23.18 23.87 26.87
C SER A 37 -22.12 24.57 26.02
N VAL A 38 -22.56 25.29 24.99
CA VAL A 38 -21.69 26.16 24.18
C VAL A 38 -20.98 27.25 25.00
N THR A 39 -21.53 27.61 26.18
CA THR A 39 -20.95 28.56 27.13
C THR A 39 -20.11 27.89 28.22
N GLY A 40 -19.98 26.57 28.21
CA GLY A 40 -19.19 25.81 29.18
C GLY A 40 -19.92 25.44 30.47
N ILE A 41 -21.24 25.60 30.51
CA ILE A 41 -22.08 25.23 31.67
C ILE A 41 -22.41 23.73 31.60
N PRO A 42 -22.15 22.94 32.65
CA PRO A 42 -22.56 21.53 32.68
C PRO A 42 -24.09 21.38 32.63
N LEU A 43 -24.59 20.52 31.75
CA LEU A 43 -26.01 20.22 31.56
C LEU A 43 -26.24 18.70 31.57
N CYS A 44 -27.42 18.30 32.03
CA CYS A 44 -27.92 16.93 31.89
C CYS A 44 -29.09 16.99 30.91
N LEU A 45 -28.99 16.29 29.78
CA LEU A 45 -30.05 16.22 28.77
C LEU A 45 -30.62 14.81 28.71
N ASP A 46 -31.94 14.70 28.61
CA ASP A 46 -32.61 13.41 28.47
C ASP A 46 -32.28 12.77 27.11
N LYS A 47 -32.31 11.45 27.05
CA LYS A 47 -31.98 10.70 25.83
C LYS A 47 -32.93 11.03 24.68
N ASP A 48 -34.18 11.39 24.98
CA ASP A 48 -35.17 11.75 23.96
C ASP A 48 -35.03 13.21 23.48
N GLU A 49 -34.27 14.06 24.18
CA GLU A 49 -33.90 15.42 23.74
C GLU A 49 -32.79 15.42 22.71
N CYS A 50 -32.05 14.33 22.58
CA CYS A 50 -30.77 14.29 21.89
C CYS A 50 -30.64 13.12 20.91
N GLU A 51 -29.92 13.35 19.81
CA GLU A 51 -29.46 12.30 18.90
C GLU A 51 -27.94 12.17 19.02
N GLU A 52 -27.44 10.96 19.24
CA GLU A 52 -25.99 10.70 19.25
C GLU A 52 -25.42 10.91 17.85
N ILE A 53 -24.46 11.82 17.73
CA ILE A 53 -23.67 11.98 16.52
C ILE A 53 -22.55 10.95 16.60
N LEU A 54 -22.73 9.86 15.86
CA LEU A 54 -21.64 8.93 15.55
C LEU A 54 -20.66 9.67 14.63
N GLU A 55 -19.59 10.19 15.22
CA GLU A 55 -18.50 10.78 14.47
C GLU A 55 -17.87 9.66 13.66
N LYS A 56 -18.00 9.73 12.32
CA LYS A 56 -17.38 8.77 11.42
C LYS A 56 -15.86 8.94 11.51
N THR A 57 -15.22 8.12 12.32
CA THR A 57 -13.77 8.14 12.54
C THR A 57 -13.01 7.37 11.48
N ASP A 58 -13.69 6.49 10.73
CA ASP A 58 -13.11 5.64 9.70
C ASP A 58 -14.15 5.29 8.61
N LEU A 59 -13.69 4.72 7.50
CA LEU A 59 -14.56 4.16 6.47
C LEU A 59 -15.32 2.93 6.99
N SER A 60 -16.54 2.74 6.50
CA SER A 60 -17.25 1.47 6.69
C SER A 60 -16.55 0.34 5.92
N HIS A 61 -16.87 -0.90 6.25
CA HIS A 61 -16.37 -2.06 5.52
C HIS A 61 -16.68 -1.96 4.01
N GLU A 62 -17.91 -1.59 3.65
CA GLU A 62 -18.35 -1.43 2.26
C GLU A 62 -17.57 -0.32 1.53
N GLU A 63 -17.27 0.78 2.23
CA GLU A 63 -16.47 1.87 1.66
C GLU A 63 -15.01 1.47 1.44
N TYR A 64 -14.45 0.66 2.35
CA TYR A 64 -13.13 0.05 2.16
C TYR A 64 -13.12 -0.89 0.95
N GLU A 65 -14.14 -1.73 0.78
CA GLU A 65 -14.25 -2.62 -0.38
C GLU A 65 -14.42 -1.85 -1.70
N GLU A 66 -15.21 -0.79 -1.70
CA GLU A 66 -15.39 0.08 -2.86
C GLU A 66 -14.06 0.75 -3.24
N ALA A 67 -13.33 1.32 -2.27
CA ALA A 67 -12.03 1.93 -2.50
C ALA A 67 -10.98 0.92 -3.01
N ALA A 68 -10.94 -0.28 -2.42
CA ALA A 68 -10.00 -1.34 -2.83
C ALA A 68 -10.29 -1.90 -4.23
N SER A 69 -11.56 -1.89 -4.66
CA SER A 69 -11.98 -2.39 -5.97
C SER A 69 -11.90 -1.37 -7.11
N TYR A 70 -11.69 -0.08 -6.79
CA TYR A 70 -11.69 1.03 -7.76
C TYR A 70 -10.88 0.73 -9.03
N TRP A 71 -9.61 0.34 -8.88
CA TRP A 71 -8.74 0.09 -10.03
C TRP A 71 -9.09 -1.21 -10.75
N LYS A 72 -9.60 -2.23 -10.06
CA LYS A 72 -10.05 -3.46 -10.73
C LYS A 72 -11.21 -3.17 -11.68
N LYS A 73 -12.18 -2.37 -11.23
CA LYS A 73 -13.33 -1.92 -12.04
C LYS A 73 -12.88 -1.08 -13.22
N LYS A 74 -12.03 -0.08 -12.97
CA LYS A 74 -11.51 0.81 -14.01
C LYS A 74 -10.65 0.08 -15.04
N ASP A 75 -9.82 -0.86 -14.61
CA ASP A 75 -8.96 -1.64 -15.50
C ASP A 75 -9.78 -2.61 -16.37
N ALA A 76 -10.95 -3.08 -15.92
CA ALA A 76 -11.84 -3.94 -16.71
C ALA A 76 -12.42 -3.24 -17.95
N GLU A 77 -12.62 -1.93 -17.88
CA GLU A 77 -13.16 -1.10 -18.96
C GLU A 77 -12.08 -0.36 -19.77
N SER A 78 -10.82 -0.46 -19.34
CA SER A 78 -9.70 0.30 -19.92
C SER A 78 -9.27 -0.20 -21.29
N VAL A 79 -8.81 0.73 -22.13
CA VAL A 79 -8.23 0.39 -23.44
C VAL A 79 -6.85 -0.24 -23.23
N LYS A 80 -6.72 -1.50 -23.60
CA LYS A 80 -5.50 -2.28 -23.41
C LYS A 80 -4.52 -2.10 -24.56
N LEU A 81 -3.24 -2.11 -24.22
CA LEU A 81 -2.20 -2.35 -25.22
C LEU A 81 -2.26 -3.80 -25.70
N ASP A 82 -1.77 -4.03 -26.91
CA ASP A 82 -1.41 -5.36 -27.36
C ASP A 82 -0.42 -6.02 -26.37
N GLU A 83 -0.62 -7.30 -26.09
CA GLU A 83 0.12 -8.01 -25.04
C GLU A 83 1.63 -8.04 -25.30
N ALA A 84 2.05 -8.23 -26.57
CA ALA A 84 3.47 -8.26 -26.92
C ALA A 84 4.11 -6.87 -26.75
N LYS A 85 3.39 -5.80 -27.11
CA LYS A 85 3.83 -4.43 -26.85
C LYS A 85 3.94 -4.15 -25.35
N LEU A 86 2.96 -4.58 -24.57
CA LEU A 86 2.97 -4.39 -23.12
C LEU A 86 4.13 -5.13 -22.46
N LYS A 87 4.35 -6.40 -22.81
CA LYS A 87 5.50 -7.19 -22.33
C LYS A 87 6.82 -6.49 -22.63
N LYS A 88 7.00 -6.02 -23.87
CA LYS A 88 8.18 -5.26 -24.26
C LYS A 88 8.36 -3.98 -23.43
N ALA A 89 7.31 -3.18 -23.28
CA ALA A 89 7.37 -1.94 -22.51
C ALA A 89 7.68 -2.18 -21.02
N VAL A 90 7.14 -3.26 -20.45
CA VAL A 90 7.43 -3.71 -19.08
C VAL A 90 8.91 -4.07 -18.94
N GLU A 91 9.42 -4.94 -19.81
CA GLU A 91 10.82 -5.36 -19.78
C GLU A 91 11.79 -4.19 -19.98
N GLU A 92 11.50 -3.29 -20.92
CA GLU A 92 12.29 -2.07 -21.16
C GLU A 92 12.36 -1.19 -19.90
N TYR A 93 11.23 -0.99 -19.22
CA TYR A 93 11.20 -0.17 -18.01
C TYR A 93 11.96 -0.82 -16.83
N ILE A 94 11.84 -2.14 -16.69
CA ILE A 94 12.60 -2.89 -15.68
C ILE A 94 14.11 -2.77 -15.97
N LEU A 95 14.54 -2.99 -17.22
CA LEU A 95 15.95 -2.96 -17.60
C LEU A 95 16.56 -1.55 -17.59
N ALA A 96 15.75 -0.51 -17.76
CA ALA A 96 16.17 0.88 -17.61
C ALA A 96 16.46 1.28 -16.16
N ASN A 97 15.96 0.49 -15.19
CA ASN A 97 16.11 0.72 -13.76
C ASN A 97 17.02 -0.34 -13.12
N LYS A 98 17.54 -0.03 -11.92
CA LYS A 98 18.46 -0.92 -11.19
C LYS A 98 18.11 -1.10 -9.72
N THR A 99 17.14 -0.33 -9.22
CA THR A 99 16.73 -0.30 -7.82
C THR A 99 15.23 -0.40 -7.72
N CYS A 100 14.75 -1.11 -6.71
CA CYS A 100 13.33 -1.13 -6.35
C CYS A 100 13.19 -0.94 -4.84
N ALA A 101 11.99 -0.62 -4.40
CA ALA A 101 11.57 -0.81 -3.02
C ALA A 101 10.92 -2.18 -2.88
N LEU A 102 11.58 -3.11 -2.17
CA LEU A 102 11.09 -4.46 -1.91
C LEU A 102 10.28 -4.47 -0.60
N ALA A 103 8.97 -4.69 -0.71
CA ALA A 103 8.08 -4.90 0.41
C ALA A 103 7.99 -6.39 0.76
N THR A 104 8.23 -6.69 2.03
CA THR A 104 8.09 -8.01 2.65
C THR A 104 7.24 -7.88 3.91
N GLY A 105 6.40 -8.86 4.22
CA GLY A 105 5.65 -8.82 5.47
C GLY A 105 5.15 -10.18 5.94
N ALA A 106 4.98 -10.34 7.25
CA ALA A 106 4.45 -11.53 7.89
C ALA A 106 3.72 -11.16 9.19
N GLY A 107 2.42 -11.46 9.29
CA GLY A 107 1.58 -10.95 10.37
C GLY A 107 1.55 -9.42 10.37
N GLU A 108 1.76 -8.80 11.53
CA GLU A 108 1.82 -7.34 11.68
C GLU A 108 3.18 -6.75 11.29
N PHE A 109 4.18 -7.59 11.01
CA PHE A 109 5.52 -7.13 10.64
C PHE A 109 5.59 -6.80 9.16
N VAL A 110 5.88 -5.52 8.85
CA VAL A 110 6.04 -5.02 7.48
C VAL A 110 7.38 -4.33 7.35
N ARG A 111 8.10 -4.63 6.26
CA ARG A 111 9.36 -3.97 5.90
C ARG A 111 9.36 -3.60 4.43
N CYS A 112 9.91 -2.42 4.14
CA CYS A 112 10.12 -1.94 2.78
C CYS A 112 11.60 -1.56 2.65
N THR A 113 12.35 -2.32 1.85
CA THR A 113 13.80 -2.18 1.71
C THR A 113 14.15 -1.67 0.32
N PRO A 114 14.81 -0.50 0.18
CA PRO A 114 15.46 -0.12 -1.06
C PRO A 114 16.59 -1.12 -1.38
N ILE A 115 16.56 -1.73 -2.56
CA ILE A 115 17.52 -2.76 -2.94
C ILE A 115 17.83 -2.71 -4.44
N GLU A 116 19.08 -3.03 -4.78
CA GLU A 116 19.52 -3.17 -6.17
C GLU A 116 19.17 -4.56 -6.72
N TYR A 117 18.68 -4.59 -7.96
CA TYR A 117 18.36 -5.82 -8.66
C TYR A 117 19.05 -5.91 -10.03
N THR A 118 19.20 -7.13 -10.51
CA THR A 118 19.33 -7.45 -11.94
C THR A 118 18.06 -8.15 -12.40
N TYR A 119 17.71 -8.00 -13.68
CA TYR A 119 16.56 -8.68 -14.27
C TYR A 119 17.02 -9.57 -15.42
N HIS A 120 16.75 -10.86 -15.31
CA HIS A 120 17.06 -11.84 -16.33
C HIS A 120 16.23 -13.11 -16.13
N HIS A 121 16.02 -13.86 -17.21
CA HIS A 121 15.24 -15.10 -17.20
C HIS A 121 13.83 -14.90 -16.60
N GLY A 122 13.22 -13.74 -16.86
CA GLY A 122 11.88 -13.40 -16.36
C GLY A 122 11.79 -13.11 -14.86
N ALA A 123 12.91 -13.05 -14.13
CA ALA A 123 12.93 -12.88 -12.68
C ALA A 123 13.82 -11.71 -12.23
N PHE A 124 13.51 -11.17 -11.04
CA PHE A 124 14.32 -10.18 -10.35
C PHE A 124 15.31 -10.87 -9.42
N TRP A 125 16.57 -10.44 -9.43
CA TRP A 125 17.66 -11.05 -8.67
C TRP A 125 18.36 -10.01 -7.83
N MET A 126 18.41 -10.23 -6.52
CA MET A 126 18.87 -9.25 -5.55
C MET A 126 19.89 -9.90 -4.60
N PHE A 127 21.16 -9.55 -4.76
CA PHE A 127 22.17 -9.84 -3.75
C PHE A 127 21.93 -8.93 -2.53
N SER A 128 21.93 -9.50 -1.34
CA SER A 128 21.61 -8.81 -0.10
C SER A 128 22.46 -9.33 1.05
N GLU A 129 23.11 -8.41 1.77
CA GLU A 129 23.90 -8.74 2.97
C GLU A 129 23.05 -9.41 4.05
N GLY A 130 21.80 -8.97 4.20
CA GLY A 130 20.87 -9.51 5.20
C GLY A 130 19.79 -8.51 5.57
N GLY A 131 19.41 -8.49 6.84
CA GLY A 131 18.48 -7.54 7.44
C GLY A 131 17.08 -8.10 7.68
N GLU A 132 16.23 -7.24 8.24
CA GLU A 132 14.93 -7.62 8.78
C GLU A 132 13.92 -8.21 7.77
N LYS A 133 14.10 -7.93 6.48
CA LYS A 133 13.32 -8.56 5.40
C LYS A 133 13.38 -10.10 5.44
N PHE A 134 14.48 -10.68 5.90
CA PHE A 134 14.62 -12.15 5.99
C PHE A 134 13.70 -12.76 7.06
N ALA A 135 13.41 -12.04 8.15
CA ALA A 135 12.46 -12.50 9.18
C ALA A 135 11.02 -12.61 8.63
N ALA A 136 10.64 -11.72 7.71
CA ALA A 136 9.37 -11.81 7.00
C ALA A 136 9.41 -12.93 5.94
N LEU A 137 10.48 -12.96 5.13
CA LEU A 137 10.65 -13.94 4.05
C LEU A 137 10.69 -15.39 4.54
N GLU A 138 11.16 -15.66 5.76
CA GLU A 138 11.09 -17.00 6.35
C GLU A 138 9.64 -17.52 6.41
N LYS A 139 8.68 -16.64 6.75
CA LYS A 139 7.29 -16.99 7.03
C LYS A 139 6.34 -16.74 5.85
N ASN A 140 6.66 -15.78 4.98
CA ASN A 140 5.84 -15.41 3.84
C ASN A 140 6.71 -15.06 2.63
N LYS A 141 6.56 -15.84 1.56
CA LYS A 141 7.28 -15.63 0.29
C LYS A 141 6.59 -14.63 -0.63
N ASN A 142 5.36 -14.20 -0.34
CA ASN A 142 4.69 -13.18 -1.15
C ASN A 142 5.32 -11.81 -0.89
N VAL A 143 5.76 -11.17 -1.98
CA VAL A 143 6.43 -9.88 -1.94
C VAL A 143 5.82 -8.92 -2.96
N CYS A 144 6.08 -7.63 -2.77
CA CYS A 144 5.74 -6.60 -3.73
C CYS A 144 6.98 -5.74 -4.00
N LEU A 145 7.26 -5.44 -5.27
CA LEU A 145 8.31 -4.49 -5.65
C LEU A 145 7.65 -3.23 -6.21
N ALA A 146 8.21 -2.08 -5.86
CA ALA A 146 7.91 -0.81 -6.52
C ALA A 146 9.16 -0.28 -7.23
N ILE A 147 9.02 0.03 -8.52
CA ILE A 147 10.00 0.74 -9.35
C ILE A 147 9.31 2.00 -9.83
N PHE A 148 9.88 3.17 -9.58
CA PHE A 148 9.23 4.42 -9.94
C PHE A 148 10.24 5.52 -10.22
N ASP A 149 9.89 6.37 -11.17
CA ASP A 149 10.68 7.54 -11.49
C ASP A 149 10.44 8.64 -10.45
N LYS A 150 11.36 9.60 -10.37
CA LYS A 150 11.09 10.83 -9.62
C LYS A 150 9.88 11.54 -10.25
N TYR A 151 9.05 12.15 -9.41
CA TYR A 151 7.88 12.85 -9.90
C TYR A 151 8.26 14.09 -10.72
N GLU A 152 7.80 14.17 -11.97
CA GLU A 152 8.06 15.28 -12.90
C GLU A 152 6.79 16.04 -13.32
N GLY A 153 5.68 15.83 -12.62
CA GLY A 153 4.38 16.45 -12.93
C GLY A 153 3.36 15.48 -13.54
N PHE A 154 2.13 15.98 -13.66
CA PHE A 154 1.03 15.22 -14.27
C PHE A 154 1.32 14.89 -15.74
N GLY A 155 0.95 13.68 -16.16
CA GLY A 155 1.14 13.21 -17.54
C GLY A 155 2.56 12.74 -17.89
N LYS A 156 3.47 12.70 -16.90
CA LYS A 156 4.83 12.15 -17.04
C LYS A 156 5.12 11.02 -16.03
N LEU A 157 4.07 10.39 -15.52
CA LEU A 157 4.19 9.34 -14.52
C LEU A 157 4.65 8.03 -15.16
N LYS A 158 5.72 7.45 -14.61
CA LYS A 158 6.14 6.07 -14.83
C LYS A 158 6.40 5.41 -13.48
N GLY A 159 5.71 4.31 -13.25
CA GLY A 159 5.84 3.54 -12.02
C GLY A 159 5.23 2.16 -12.18
N MET A 160 5.88 1.17 -11.60
CA MET A 160 5.57 -0.23 -11.73
C MET A 160 5.46 -0.86 -10.36
N GLN A 161 4.35 -1.56 -10.14
CA GLN A 161 4.16 -2.45 -9.01
C GLN A 161 4.26 -3.89 -9.52
N VAL A 162 5.08 -4.70 -8.85
CA VAL A 162 5.24 -6.12 -9.17
C VAL A 162 4.83 -6.94 -7.97
N THR A 163 3.72 -7.66 -8.09
CA THR A 163 3.39 -8.72 -7.14
C THR A 163 4.16 -9.98 -7.56
N GLY A 164 4.90 -10.57 -6.63
CA GLY A 164 5.72 -11.73 -6.92
C GLY A 164 5.90 -12.66 -5.75
N GLU A 165 6.58 -13.77 -6.01
CA GLU A 165 6.98 -14.73 -4.99
C GLU A 165 8.49 -14.81 -4.91
N ALA A 166 9.01 -14.69 -3.69
CA ALA A 166 10.43 -14.71 -3.40
C ALA A 166 10.92 -16.12 -3.10
N GLU A 167 12.10 -16.44 -3.60
CA GLU A 167 12.88 -17.62 -3.28
C GLU A 167 14.24 -17.20 -2.75
N LEU A 168 14.72 -17.91 -1.73
CA LEU A 168 16.09 -17.73 -1.24
C LEU A 168 16.97 -18.77 -1.91
N VAL A 169 17.81 -18.30 -2.82
CA VAL A 169 18.71 -19.17 -3.57
C VAL A 169 19.88 -19.55 -2.66
N ALA A 170 20.14 -20.86 -2.57
CA ALA A 170 21.20 -21.39 -1.72
C ALA A 170 22.56 -20.78 -2.11
N PRO A 171 23.33 -20.21 -1.17
CA PRO A 171 24.64 -19.63 -1.45
C PRO A 171 25.58 -20.63 -2.14
N PHE A 172 26.26 -20.16 -3.19
CA PHE A 172 27.23 -20.94 -3.98
C PHE A 172 26.66 -22.18 -4.71
N SER A 173 25.34 -22.34 -4.79
CA SER A 173 24.69 -23.24 -5.75
C SER A 173 24.96 -22.80 -7.20
N ASP A 174 24.68 -23.67 -8.16
CA ASP A 174 24.85 -23.35 -9.59
C ASP A 174 24.03 -22.12 -10.00
N GLU A 175 22.79 -21.99 -9.51
CA GLU A 175 21.93 -20.84 -9.77
C GLU A 175 22.49 -19.55 -9.15
N TYR A 176 23.03 -19.62 -7.92
CA TYR A 176 23.71 -18.49 -7.28
C TYR A 176 24.94 -18.05 -8.06
N ASN A 177 25.75 -19.01 -8.49
CA ASN A 177 26.99 -18.75 -9.23
C ASN A 177 26.69 -18.11 -10.59
N ALA A 178 25.65 -18.57 -11.28
CA ALA A 178 25.19 -17.97 -12.54
C ALA A 178 24.68 -16.53 -12.35
N ALA A 179 23.93 -16.26 -11.28
CA ALA A 179 23.48 -14.90 -10.97
C ALA A 179 24.65 -13.97 -10.63
N ALA A 180 25.67 -14.47 -9.91
CA ALA A 180 26.88 -13.72 -9.60
C ALA A 180 27.68 -13.40 -10.86
N GLU A 181 27.84 -14.37 -11.77
CA GLU A 181 28.47 -14.18 -13.07
C GLU A 181 27.73 -13.14 -13.91
N PHE A 182 26.39 -13.22 -13.98
CA PHE A 182 25.57 -12.24 -14.69
C PHE A 182 25.80 -10.82 -14.15
N ARG A 183 25.82 -10.66 -12.82
CA ARG A 183 26.08 -9.37 -12.16
C ARG A 183 27.56 -8.97 -12.16
N LYS A 184 28.45 -9.82 -12.72
CA LYS A 184 29.90 -9.63 -12.79
C LYS A 184 30.56 -9.51 -11.41
N ILE A 185 30.04 -10.24 -10.42
CA ILE A 185 30.61 -10.32 -9.07
C ILE A 185 31.55 -11.52 -9.02
N PRO A 186 32.86 -11.34 -8.73
CA PRO A 186 33.78 -12.46 -8.59
C PRO A 186 33.39 -13.38 -7.44
N LEU A 187 33.26 -14.68 -7.69
CA LEU A 187 32.91 -15.68 -6.66
C LEU A 187 33.90 -15.71 -5.50
N ASP A 188 35.19 -15.52 -5.79
CA ASP A 188 36.22 -15.46 -4.75
C ASP A 188 36.06 -14.24 -3.83
N ALA A 189 35.49 -13.14 -4.33
CA ALA A 189 35.17 -11.99 -3.49
C ALA A 189 34.01 -12.32 -2.55
N LEU A 190 32.95 -12.97 -3.05
CA LEU A 190 31.79 -13.40 -2.25
C LEU A 190 32.18 -14.41 -1.14
N LYS A 191 33.07 -15.35 -1.45
CA LYS A 191 33.59 -16.34 -0.48
C LYS A 191 34.45 -15.72 0.63
N LYS A 192 35.06 -14.56 0.38
CA LYS A 192 35.94 -13.86 1.33
C LYS A 192 35.19 -12.84 2.20
N MET A 193 33.91 -12.61 1.96
CA MET A 193 33.12 -11.68 2.78
C MET A 193 32.95 -12.21 4.21
N PRO A 194 32.92 -11.33 5.23
CA PRO A 194 32.75 -11.74 6.63
C PRO A 194 31.38 -12.39 6.90
N HIS A 195 30.40 -12.11 6.04
CA HIS A 195 29.07 -12.70 6.07
C HIS A 195 28.68 -13.13 4.66
N THR A 196 27.90 -14.20 4.57
CA THR A 196 27.39 -14.69 3.29
C THR A 196 26.46 -13.65 2.66
N MET A 197 26.78 -13.22 1.45
CA MET A 197 25.87 -12.40 0.65
C MET A 197 24.72 -13.28 0.16
N ASN A 198 23.52 -13.07 0.68
CA ASN A 198 22.33 -13.83 0.31
C ASN A 198 21.85 -13.44 -1.09
N LEU A 199 21.13 -14.33 -1.75
CA LEU A 199 20.50 -14.06 -3.05
C LEU A 199 19.00 -14.30 -2.95
N ILE A 200 18.23 -13.24 -3.21
CA ILE A 200 16.77 -13.28 -3.31
C ILE A 200 16.42 -13.28 -4.79
N LYS A 201 15.69 -14.30 -5.24
CA LYS A 201 15.05 -14.35 -6.55
C LYS A 201 13.58 -14.04 -6.38
N VAL A 202 13.00 -13.17 -7.21
CA VAL A 202 11.56 -12.91 -7.21
C VAL A 202 11.00 -13.22 -8.58
N GLN A 203 10.07 -14.17 -8.62
CA GLN A 203 9.29 -14.50 -9.79
C GLN A 203 8.04 -13.59 -9.83
N PRO A 204 7.88 -12.74 -10.87
CA PRO A 204 6.67 -11.94 -11.04
C PRO A 204 5.45 -12.85 -11.25
N LYS A 205 4.33 -12.50 -10.61
CA LYS A 205 3.00 -13.11 -10.85
C LYS A 205 2.04 -12.12 -11.50
N LYS A 206 2.15 -10.85 -11.12
CA LYS A 206 1.36 -9.76 -11.69
C LYS A 206 2.18 -8.48 -11.69
N ILE A 207 2.11 -7.75 -12.80
CA ILE A 207 2.74 -6.44 -12.96
C ILE A 207 1.63 -5.43 -13.28
N GLU A 208 1.61 -4.33 -12.53
CA GLU A 208 0.76 -3.18 -12.76
C GLU A 208 1.66 -2.01 -13.13
N PHE A 209 1.57 -1.57 -14.39
CA PHE A 209 2.45 -0.55 -14.94
C PHE A 209 1.67 0.72 -15.26
N LEU A 210 1.93 1.77 -14.49
CA LEU A 210 1.48 3.11 -14.79
C LEU A 210 2.53 3.79 -15.67
N ASN A 211 2.17 4.06 -16.92
CA ASN A 211 2.98 4.80 -17.87
C ASN A 211 2.10 5.78 -18.65
N SER A 212 2.33 7.08 -18.43
CA SER A 212 1.55 8.14 -19.09
C SER A 212 1.72 8.13 -20.61
N ASP A 213 2.82 7.60 -21.14
CA ASP A 213 3.10 7.56 -22.58
C ASP A 213 2.17 6.61 -23.33
N PHE A 214 1.54 5.62 -22.68
CA PHE A 214 0.60 4.70 -23.33
C PHE A 214 -0.61 5.41 -23.95
N LYS A 215 -0.97 6.60 -23.44
CA LYS A 215 -2.02 7.44 -24.03
C LYS A 215 -1.67 7.90 -25.45
N LYS A 216 -0.39 8.05 -25.78
CA LYS A 216 0.07 8.40 -27.13
C LYS A 216 -0.19 7.26 -28.13
N GLU A 217 -0.33 6.04 -27.63
CA GLU A 217 -0.69 4.85 -28.40
C GLU A 217 -2.20 4.55 -28.36
N GLY A 218 -3.01 5.45 -27.77
CA GLY A 218 -4.45 5.28 -27.65
C GLY A 218 -4.89 4.33 -26.53
N ALA A 219 -3.96 3.81 -25.74
CA ALA A 219 -4.25 2.95 -24.60
C ALA A 219 -4.36 3.74 -23.29
N ASP A 220 -4.97 3.13 -22.28
CA ASP A 220 -4.99 3.70 -20.93
C ASP A 220 -3.59 3.71 -20.30
N SER A 221 -3.33 4.71 -19.45
CA SER A 221 -2.01 4.87 -18.84
C SER A 221 -1.66 3.78 -17.84
N ARG A 222 -2.64 3.05 -17.30
CA ARG A 222 -2.41 1.93 -16.39
C ARG A 222 -2.68 0.64 -17.16
N GLN A 223 -1.69 -0.23 -17.20
CA GLN A 223 -1.77 -1.54 -17.84
C GLN A 223 -1.41 -2.64 -16.83
N MET A 224 -1.91 -3.84 -17.07
CA MET A 224 -1.71 -4.99 -16.20
C MET A 224 -1.23 -6.18 -17.03
N LEU A 225 -0.25 -6.91 -16.51
CA LEU A 225 0.27 -8.14 -17.08
C LEU A 225 0.27 -9.24 -15.99
N GLU A 226 -0.26 -10.41 -16.31
CA GLU A 226 -0.28 -11.58 -15.43
C GLU A 226 0.54 -12.72 -16.07
N PHE A 227 1.11 -13.61 -15.24
CA PHE A 227 2.02 -14.69 -15.62
C PHE A 227 1.52 -16.05 -15.15
#